data_AF-A0A7K4CJY8-F1
#
_entry.id   AF-A0A7K4CJY8-F1
#
_cell.length_a   1.000
_cell.length_b   1.000
_cell.length_c   1.000
_cell.angle_alpha   90.00
_cell.angle_beta   90.00
_cell.angle_gamma   90.00
#
_symmetry.space_group_name_H-M   'P 1'
#
loop_
_entity.id
_entity.type
_entity.pdbx_description
1 polymer ?
#
loop_
_entity_poly.entity_id
_entity_poly.type
_entity_poly.pdbx_seq_one_letter_code
_entity_poly.pdbx_strand_id
1 'polypeptide(L)'
;MIKVDVSKCLGCFSCTNVCPNQNITREETPETRSIHWKRCKEECDLCVEFCPAKALTLVPFDQAGEEPTITFDLVACKICKARYATEPMLKRIESSLPEKLQKDSTGLDWIWICPVCRRNIEAERATKQMVLGRTRKSP
;
A
#
# COMPACT_ATOMS: atom_id res chain seq x y z
N MET A 1 -24.15 -6.34 2.45
CA MET A 1 -23.41 -6.46 1.17
C MET A 1 -22.43 -5.31 0.99
N ILE A 2 -21.32 -5.51 0.29
CA ILE A 2 -20.27 -4.47 0.16
C ILE A 2 -20.38 -3.78 -1.19
N LYS A 3 -20.57 -2.46 -1.17
CA LYS A 3 -20.42 -1.57 -2.33
C LYS A 3 -19.04 -0.94 -2.31
N VAL A 4 -18.37 -0.93 -3.45
CA VAL A 4 -17.00 -0.40 -3.59
C VAL A 4 -17.01 0.89 -4.40
N ASP A 5 -16.43 1.94 -3.85
CA ASP A 5 -16.08 3.18 -4.55
C ASP A 5 -14.67 3.02 -5.15
N VAL A 6 -14.63 2.68 -6.45
CA VAL A 6 -13.39 2.43 -7.19
C VAL A 6 -12.44 3.62 -7.13
N SER A 7 -12.98 4.84 -7.14
CA SER A 7 -12.18 6.09 -7.16
C SER A 7 -11.37 6.31 -5.88
N LYS A 8 -11.82 5.73 -4.76
CA LYS A 8 -11.15 5.83 -3.45
C LYS A 8 -10.30 4.60 -3.12
N CYS A 9 -10.51 3.49 -3.81
CA CYS A 9 -9.84 2.24 -3.48
C CYS A 9 -8.32 2.37 -3.67
N LEU A 10 -7.55 2.04 -2.63
CA LEU A 10 -6.08 2.11 -2.68
C LEU A 10 -5.43 0.82 -3.19
N GLY A 11 -6.16 -0.29 -3.29
CA GLY A 11 -5.54 -1.60 -3.54
C GLY A 11 -4.61 -2.09 -2.40
N CYS A 12 -4.95 -1.76 -1.14
CA CYS A 12 -4.09 -2.02 0.02
C CYS A 12 -4.32 -3.38 0.72
N PHE A 13 -5.29 -4.18 0.26
CA PHE A 13 -5.67 -5.47 0.84
C PHE A 13 -6.14 -5.49 2.31
N SER A 14 -6.34 -4.32 2.94
CA SER A 14 -6.87 -4.26 4.32
C SER A 14 -8.18 -5.06 4.46
N CYS A 15 -9.13 -4.86 3.53
CA CYS A 15 -10.41 -5.57 3.53
C CYS A 15 -10.28 -7.10 3.40
N THR A 16 -9.35 -7.59 2.59
CA THR A 16 -9.06 -9.02 2.45
C THR A 16 -8.50 -9.60 3.75
N ASN A 17 -7.60 -8.87 4.43
CA ASN A 17 -6.96 -9.35 5.66
C ASN A 17 -7.93 -9.44 6.85
N VAL A 18 -8.95 -8.58 6.89
CA VAL A 18 -9.91 -8.51 8.01
C VAL A 18 -11.19 -9.32 7.77
N CYS A 19 -11.38 -9.92 6.59
CA CYS A 19 -12.61 -10.65 6.28
C CYS A 19 -12.59 -12.05 6.94
N PRO A 20 -13.37 -12.31 8.00
CA PRO A 20 -13.34 -13.61 8.68
C PRO A 20 -13.86 -14.75 7.80
N ASN A 21 -14.81 -14.43 6.90
CA ASN A 21 -15.47 -15.39 6.02
C ASN A 21 -14.77 -15.56 4.66
N GLN A 22 -13.64 -14.88 4.43
CA GLN A 22 -12.87 -14.95 3.19
C GLN A 22 -13.69 -14.65 1.90
N ASN A 23 -14.78 -13.89 2.03
CA ASN A 23 -15.61 -13.44 0.90
C ASN A 23 -14.93 -12.33 0.08
N ILE A 24 -13.86 -11.72 0.60
CA ILE A 24 -13.03 -10.76 -0.12
C ILE A 24 -11.69 -11.43 -0.40
N THR A 25 -11.43 -11.78 -1.65
CA THR A 25 -10.20 -12.48 -2.05
C THR A 25 -9.24 -11.54 -2.77
N ARG A 26 -7.96 -11.91 -2.83
CA ARG A 26 -6.91 -11.15 -3.53
C ARG A 26 -6.10 -12.04 -4.46
N GLU A 27 -5.60 -11.43 -5.52
CA GLU A 27 -4.57 -11.97 -6.39
C GLU A 27 -3.44 -10.94 -6.52
N GLU A 28 -2.18 -11.38 -6.50
CA GLU A 28 -1.03 -10.51 -6.67
C GLU A 28 -0.02 -11.19 -7.59
N THR A 29 0.39 -10.48 -8.62
CA THR A 29 1.44 -10.87 -9.57
C THR A 29 2.63 -9.91 -9.40
N PRO A 30 3.77 -10.14 -10.08
CA PRO A 30 4.85 -9.15 -10.12
C PRO A 30 4.45 -7.80 -10.72
N GLU A 31 3.33 -7.72 -11.46
CA GLU A 31 2.93 -6.51 -12.20
C GLU A 31 1.68 -5.85 -11.65
N THR A 32 0.76 -6.64 -11.13
CA THR A 32 -0.59 -6.21 -10.80
C THR A 32 -1.04 -6.79 -9.47
N ARG A 33 -2.07 -6.15 -8.89
CA ARG A 33 -2.81 -6.74 -7.79
C ARG A 33 -4.31 -6.52 -7.95
N SER A 34 -5.09 -7.56 -7.64
CA SER A 34 -6.53 -7.59 -7.81
C SER A 34 -7.23 -7.89 -6.50
N ILE A 35 -8.38 -7.25 -6.28
CA ILE A 35 -9.29 -7.53 -5.16
C ILE A 35 -10.64 -7.92 -5.73
N HIS A 36 -11.21 -9.00 -5.22
CA HIS A 36 -12.51 -9.52 -5.61
C HIS A 36 -13.42 -9.54 -4.39
N TRP A 37 -14.57 -8.87 -4.47
CA TRP A 37 -15.57 -8.88 -3.41
C TRP A 37 -16.74 -9.76 -3.81
N LYS A 38 -16.82 -10.95 -3.23
CA LYS A 38 -17.93 -11.88 -3.45
C LYS A 38 -19.13 -11.51 -2.60
N ARG A 39 -20.29 -12.04 -2.97
CA ARG A 39 -21.51 -11.88 -2.18
C ARG A 39 -21.35 -12.45 -0.77
N CYS A 40 -21.59 -11.58 0.21
CA CYS A 40 -21.56 -11.89 1.63
C CYS A 40 -22.97 -11.73 2.21
N LYS A 41 -23.55 -12.82 2.73
CA LYS A 41 -24.91 -12.84 3.32
C LYS A 41 -24.96 -12.33 4.77
N GLU A 42 -23.79 -12.12 5.37
CA GLU A 42 -23.62 -11.68 6.76
C GLU A 42 -23.71 -10.16 6.88
N GLU A 43 -24.27 -9.67 7.97
CA GLU A 43 -24.25 -8.26 8.38
C GLU A 43 -22.94 -7.93 9.11
N CYS A 44 -21.81 -8.12 8.43
CA CYS A 44 -20.46 -7.81 8.93
C CYS A 44 -19.90 -6.57 8.23
N ASP A 45 -19.28 -5.68 8.98
CA ASP A 45 -18.78 -4.38 8.51
C ASP A 45 -17.28 -4.16 8.75
N LEU A 46 -16.52 -5.16 9.23
CA LEU A 46 -15.08 -5.05 9.49
C LEU A 46 -14.30 -4.49 8.28
N CYS A 47 -14.62 -4.95 7.07
CA CYS A 47 -13.96 -4.43 5.87
C CYS A 47 -14.23 -2.93 5.64
N VAL A 48 -15.42 -2.44 6.01
CA VAL A 48 -15.81 -1.03 5.96
C VAL A 48 -15.05 -0.23 7.02
N GLU A 49 -15.01 -0.74 8.25
CA GLU A 49 -14.32 -0.11 9.38
C GLU A 49 -12.83 0.10 9.08
N PHE A 50 -12.15 -0.97 8.68
CA PHE A 50 -10.70 -1.03 8.44
C PHE A 50 -10.27 -0.56 7.05
N CYS A 51 -11.18 -0.01 6.23
CA CYS A 51 -10.81 0.62 4.96
C CYS A 51 -10.18 2.00 5.22
N PRO A 52 -8.87 2.21 5.01
CA PRO A 52 -8.22 3.49 5.32
C PRO A 52 -8.65 4.64 4.39
N ALA A 53 -9.19 4.31 3.21
CA ALA A 53 -9.69 5.29 2.25
C ALA A 53 -11.22 5.45 2.29
N LYS A 54 -11.92 4.74 3.18
CA LYS A 54 -13.39 4.74 3.28
C LYS A 54 -14.06 4.52 1.91
N ALA A 55 -13.50 3.56 1.16
CA ALA A 55 -13.94 3.17 -0.17
C ALA A 55 -15.05 2.11 -0.15
N LEU A 56 -15.43 1.59 1.02
CA LEU A 56 -16.38 0.50 1.18
C LEU A 56 -17.61 0.99 1.94
N THR A 57 -18.78 0.50 1.57
CA THR A 57 -20.05 0.80 2.26
C THR A 57 -20.87 -0.47 2.38
N LEU A 58 -21.47 -0.68 3.55
CA LEU A 58 -22.43 -1.77 3.76
C LEU A 58 -23.79 -1.34 3.19
N VAL A 59 -24.32 -2.14 2.27
CA VAL A 59 -25.64 -1.94 1.64
C VAL A 59 -26.52 -3.18 1.86
N PRO A 60 -27.85 -3.05 1.82
CA PRO A 60 -28.79 -4.17 1.82
C PRO A 60 -28.50 -5.20 0.70
N PHE A 61 -28.91 -6.45 0.90
CA PHE A 61 -28.59 -7.57 -0.01
C PHE A 61 -29.19 -7.39 -1.41
N ASP A 62 -30.41 -6.88 -1.48
CA ASP A 62 -31.16 -6.55 -2.70
C ASP A 62 -30.58 -5.37 -3.49
N GLN A 63 -29.85 -4.48 -2.81
CA GLN A 63 -29.20 -3.30 -3.42
C GLN A 63 -27.76 -3.56 -3.85
N ALA A 64 -27.26 -4.76 -3.60
CA ALA A 64 -25.93 -5.16 -4.01
C ALA A 64 -25.93 -5.54 -5.49
N GLY A 65 -25.29 -4.71 -6.30
CA GLY A 65 -25.05 -4.97 -7.71
C GLY A 65 -24.13 -6.19 -7.93
N GLU A 66 -23.39 -6.15 -9.04
CA GLU A 66 -22.45 -7.20 -9.41
C GLU A 66 -21.28 -7.30 -8.39
N GLU A 67 -20.66 -8.48 -8.32
CA GLU A 67 -19.46 -8.72 -7.50
C GLU A 67 -18.28 -7.93 -8.08
N PRO A 68 -17.85 -6.83 -7.43
CA PRO A 68 -16.84 -5.98 -8.03
C PRO A 68 -15.47 -6.67 -8.00
N THR A 69 -14.72 -6.46 -9.08
CA THR A 69 -13.30 -6.79 -9.16
C THR A 69 -12.55 -5.53 -9.56
N ILE A 70 -11.48 -5.22 -8.84
CA ILE A 70 -10.61 -4.07 -9.15
C ILE A 70 -9.18 -4.56 -9.23
N THR A 71 -8.50 -4.21 -10.31
CA THR A 71 -7.09 -4.50 -10.54
C THR A 71 -6.30 -3.20 -10.62
N PHE A 72 -5.12 -3.20 -10.01
CA PHE A 72 -4.19 -2.08 -10.02
C PHE A 72 -2.85 -2.53 -10.59
N ASP A 73 -2.27 -1.70 -11.46
CA ASP A 73 -0.87 -1.82 -11.84
C ASP A 73 0.03 -1.40 -10.68
N LEU A 74 1.14 -2.12 -10.54
CA LEU A 74 2.15 -1.82 -9.54
C LEU A 74 3.22 -0.89 -10.12
N VAL A 75 3.57 0.11 -9.32
CA VAL A 75 4.59 1.10 -9.65
C VAL A 75 5.98 0.51 -9.48
N ALA A 76 6.84 0.72 -10.48
CA ALA A 76 8.24 0.31 -10.48
C ALA A 76 9.11 1.22 -9.59
N CYS A 77 9.96 0.62 -8.77
CA CYS A 77 10.95 1.32 -7.95
C CYS A 77 11.89 2.17 -8.81
N LYS A 78 12.15 3.42 -8.42
CA LYS A 78 13.08 4.31 -9.16
C LYS A 78 14.50 3.72 -9.30
N ILE A 79 14.94 2.92 -8.31
CA ILE A 79 16.29 2.31 -8.23
C ILE A 79 16.34 0.95 -8.93
N CYS A 80 15.71 -0.08 -8.34
CA CYS A 80 15.85 -1.46 -8.83
C CYS A 80 14.81 -1.88 -9.87
N LYS A 81 13.85 -1.00 -10.21
CA LYS A 81 12.73 -1.26 -11.12
C LYS A 81 11.74 -2.34 -10.68
N ALA A 82 11.97 -3.03 -9.56
CA ALA A 82 10.99 -3.94 -8.98
C ALA A 82 9.69 -3.20 -8.64
N ARG A 83 8.56 -3.78 -8.99
CA ARG A 83 7.23 -3.26 -8.70
C ARG A 83 6.79 -3.64 -7.28
N TYR A 84 6.15 -2.73 -6.55
CA TYR A 84 5.95 -2.94 -5.09
C TYR A 84 4.68 -2.36 -4.48
N ALA A 85 4.02 -1.41 -5.14
CA ALA A 85 2.88 -0.69 -4.58
C ALA A 85 1.98 -0.13 -5.68
N THR A 86 0.71 0.09 -5.36
CA THR A 86 -0.24 0.77 -6.25
C THR A 86 -0.02 2.28 -6.18
N GLU A 87 -0.24 2.97 -7.30
CA GLU A 87 -0.08 4.43 -7.35
C GLU A 87 -1.00 5.19 -6.36
N PRO A 88 -2.30 4.85 -6.21
CA PRO A 88 -3.16 5.54 -5.24
C PRO A 88 -2.65 5.41 -3.80
N MET A 89 -2.06 4.26 -3.44
CA MET A 89 -1.47 4.06 -2.12
C MET A 89 -0.25 4.95 -1.91
N LEU A 90 0.63 5.08 -2.91
CA LEU A 90 1.80 5.96 -2.83
C LEU A 90 1.39 7.43 -2.69
N LYS A 91 0.43 7.90 -3.51
CA LYS A 91 -0.13 9.26 -3.45
C LYS A 91 -0.80 9.56 -2.10
N ARG A 92 -1.50 8.58 -1.52
CA ARG A 92 -2.12 8.72 -0.19
C ARG A 92 -1.07 8.92 0.89
N ILE A 93 0.03 8.19 0.84
CA ILE A 93 1.14 8.35 1.77
C ILE A 93 1.81 9.71 1.57
N GLU A 94 2.06 10.10 0.32
CA GLU A 94 2.69 11.38 -0.04
C GLU A 94 1.90 12.58 0.46
N SER A 95 0.58 12.58 0.27
CA SER A 95 -0.31 13.63 0.79
C SER A 95 -0.43 13.66 2.32
N SER A 96 -0.08 12.59 3.02
CA SER A 96 -0.16 12.50 4.48
C SER A 96 1.16 12.80 5.19
N LEU A 97 2.27 12.89 4.45
CA LEU A 97 3.60 13.09 5.02
C LEU A 97 4.02 14.57 4.99
N PRO A 98 4.71 15.07 6.04
CA PRO A 98 5.29 16.41 6.03
C PRO A 98 6.29 16.56 4.88
N GLU A 99 6.36 17.76 4.29
CA GLU A 99 7.24 18.07 3.15
C GLU A 99 8.71 17.67 3.38
N LYS A 100 9.21 17.84 4.61
CA LYS A 100 10.58 17.46 5.02
C LYS A 100 10.85 15.95 4.98
N LEU A 101 9.81 15.11 5.02
CA LEU A 101 9.93 13.65 5.01
C LEU A 101 9.71 13.05 3.61
N GLN A 102 9.22 13.85 2.65
CA GLN A 102 8.92 13.39 1.29
C GLN A 102 10.20 13.11 0.48
N LYS A 103 11.29 13.82 0.80
CA LYS A 103 12.60 13.68 0.16
C LYS A 103 13.62 13.16 1.15
N ASP A 104 14.45 12.22 0.71
CA ASP A 104 15.62 11.82 1.48
C ASP A 104 16.74 12.88 1.42
N SER A 105 17.84 12.63 2.12
CA SER A 105 19.02 13.53 2.10
C SER A 105 19.66 13.68 0.72
N THR A 106 19.24 12.88 -0.27
CA THR A 106 19.72 12.91 -1.67
C THR A 106 18.71 13.56 -2.62
N GLY A 107 17.56 14.02 -2.11
CA GLY A 107 16.52 14.67 -2.91
C GLY A 107 15.64 13.71 -3.71
N LEU A 108 15.76 12.39 -3.50
CA LEU A 108 14.87 11.40 -4.11
C LEU A 108 13.57 11.32 -3.30
N ASP A 109 12.44 11.17 -4.01
CA ASP A 109 11.15 10.98 -3.37
C ASP A 109 11.11 9.59 -2.71
N TRP A 110 11.26 9.57 -1.39
CA TRP A 110 11.41 8.37 -0.56
C TRP A 110 10.30 7.34 -0.78
N ILE A 111 9.09 7.85 -1.05
CA ILE A 111 7.87 7.05 -1.21
C ILE A 111 7.90 6.24 -2.51
N TRP A 112 8.61 6.72 -3.53
CA TRP A 112 8.72 6.12 -4.87
C TRP A 112 9.90 5.12 -5.00
N ILE A 113 10.47 4.72 -3.86
CA ILE A 113 11.53 3.72 -3.73
C ILE A 113 10.99 2.53 -2.92
N CYS A 114 11.19 1.31 -3.41
CA CYS A 114 10.69 0.12 -2.73
C CYS A 114 11.31 -0.07 -1.34
N PRO A 115 10.64 -0.79 -0.41
CA PRO A 115 11.13 -0.97 0.96
C PRO A 115 12.52 -1.60 1.06
N VAL A 116 12.89 -2.47 0.11
CA VAL A 116 14.20 -3.13 0.06
C VAL A 116 15.29 -2.11 -0.27
N CYS A 117 15.13 -1.33 -1.35
CA CYS A 117 16.10 -0.30 -1.72
C CYS A 117 16.24 0.77 -0.65
N ARG A 118 15.13 1.21 -0.04
CA ARG A 118 15.17 2.15 1.09
C ARG A 118 16.00 1.62 2.26
N ARG A 119 15.78 0.36 2.65
CA ARG A 119 16.54 -0.27 3.73
C ARG A 119 18.04 -0.36 3.40
N ASN A 120 18.39 -0.70 2.16
CA ASN A 120 19.78 -0.82 1.73
C ASN A 120 20.50 0.54 1.77
N ILE A 121 19.85 1.61 1.29
CA ILE A 121 20.42 2.97 1.34
C ILE A 121 20.72 3.39 2.78
N GLU A 122 19.78 3.19 3.70
CA GLU A 122 20.00 3.56 5.11
C GLU A 122 21.08 2.68 5.76
N ALA A 123 21.13 1.39 5.43
CA ALA A 123 22.18 0.50 5.92
C ALA A 123 23.58 0.96 5.45
N GLU A 124 23.72 1.34 4.18
CA GLU A 124 24.97 1.89 3.64
C GLU A 124 25.34 3.23 4.31
N ARG A 125 24.37 4.11 4.52
CA ARG A 125 24.57 5.40 5.18
C ARG A 125 25.04 5.23 6.62
N ALA A 126 24.36 4.37 7.39
CA ALA A 126 24.74 4.06 8.77
C ALA A 126 26.15 3.46 8.83
N THR A 127 26.47 2.54 7.93
CA THR A 127 27.81 1.93 7.85
C THR A 127 28.89 2.99 7.57
N LYS A 128 28.67 3.88 6.59
CA LYS A 128 29.60 4.98 6.29
C LYS A 128 29.80 5.90 7.49
N GLN A 129 28.73 6.25 8.22
CA GLN A 129 28.84 7.06 9.44
C GLN A 129 29.63 6.36 10.54
N MET A 130 29.42 5.05 10.74
CA MET A 130 30.18 4.26 11.71
C MET A 130 31.67 4.20 11.36
N VAL A 131 32.02 4.00 10.08
CA VAL A 131 33.42 4.01 9.61
C VAL A 131 34.05 5.38 9.81
N LEU A 132 33.38 6.46 9.41
CA LEU A 132 33.86 7.84 9.61
C LEU A 132 34.03 8.20 11.09
N GLY A 133 33.14 7.72 11.95
CA GLY A 133 33.25 7.91 13.40
C GLY A 133 34.43 7.14 14.02
N ARG A 134 34.78 5.97 13.46
CA ARG A 134 35.96 5.20 13.87
C ARG A 134 37.27 5.84 13.41
N THR A 135 37.34 6.33 12.17
CA THR A 135 38.54 7.00 11.66
C THR A 135 38.81 8.32 12.38
N ARG A 136 37.78 9.10 12.75
CA ARG A 136 37.92 10.32 13.56
C ARG A 136 38.37 10.08 15.01
N LYS A 137 38.30 8.85 15.51
CA LYS A 137 38.70 8.46 16.87
C LYS A 137 40.04 7.70 16.91
N SER A 138 40.67 7.43 15.77
CA SER A 138 42.06 6.94 15.75
C SER A 138 42.99 8.13 16.04
N PRO A 139 43.95 7.97 16.97
CA PRO A 139 44.89 9.03 17.35
C PRO A 139 45.80 9.45 16.20
#